data_AF-A0A9D5BYF6-F1
#
_entry.id   AF-A0A9D5BYF6-F1
#
_cell.length_a   1.000
_cell.length_b   1.000
_cell.length_c   1.000
_cell.angle_alpha   90.00
_cell.angle_beta   90.00
_cell.angle_gamma   90.00
#
_symmetry.space_group_name_H-M   'P 1'
#
loop_
_entity.id
_entity.type
_entity.pdbx_description
1 polymer ?
#
loop_
_entity_poly.entity_id
_entity_poly.type
_entity_poly.pdbx_seq_one_letter_code
_entity_poly.pdbx_strand_id
1 'polypeptide(L)'
;MRVVEAKDGRNPSLFAEKNLTESDTIQQQNRLLFHEDDVTNSIIPLLDEVESERANLQFHNHGMGEGLPVELYTINGWRFPLLLRRRPSGGLVLNGKDWKNVLVIGKLRAGDHVQLWSFRKLQDDALCLIIARLKTQRATFIAEGTSVSDSSSINTIEVAVMTLQEAYRGTGLLAYLLHEFSFG
;
A
#
# COMPACT_ATOMS: atom_id res chain seq x y z
N MET A 1 -7.76 10.55 13.40
CA MET A 1 -7.73 10.16 11.97
C MET A 1 -6.85 11.18 11.26
N ARG A 2 -5.60 10.84 10.91
CA ARG A 2 -4.72 11.73 10.15
C ARG A 2 -4.84 11.34 8.69
N VAL A 3 -5.35 12.26 7.88
CA VAL A 3 -5.54 12.12 6.44
C VAL A 3 -4.14 12.09 5.80
N VAL A 4 -3.86 11.04 5.03
CA VAL A 4 -2.75 11.08 4.08
C VAL A 4 -3.21 11.99 2.94
N GLU A 5 -2.87 13.27 3.01
CA GLU A 5 -2.99 14.15 1.84
C GLU A 5 -1.88 13.74 0.86
N ALA A 6 -2.19 12.78 -0.01
CA ALA A 6 -1.42 12.59 -1.22
C ALA A 6 -1.58 13.89 -2.01
N LYS A 7 -0.53 14.73 -2.03
CA LYS A 7 -0.52 16.02 -2.75
C LYS A 7 -0.97 15.88 -4.22
N ASP A 8 -0.85 14.67 -4.77
CA ASP A 8 -1.18 14.30 -6.15
C ASP A 8 -2.34 13.27 -6.23
N GLY A 9 -3.15 13.12 -5.18
CA GLY A 9 -4.17 12.07 -5.08
C GLY A 9 -5.52 12.55 -4.52
N ARG A 10 -6.61 11.88 -4.93
CA ARG A 10 -7.98 12.10 -4.45
C ARG A 10 -8.60 10.81 -3.90
N ASN A 11 -9.65 10.99 -3.10
CA ASN A 11 -10.46 9.92 -2.53
C ASN A 11 -9.64 8.85 -1.77
N PRO A 12 -8.79 9.22 -0.80
CA PRO A 12 -8.07 8.24 0.00
C PRO A 12 -9.06 7.38 0.80
N SER A 13 -8.97 6.07 0.67
CA SER A 13 -9.78 5.11 1.41
C SER A 13 -8.92 3.99 1.96
N LEU A 14 -9.29 3.45 3.11
CA LEU A 14 -8.64 2.25 3.63
C LEU A 14 -9.03 1.08 2.73
N PHE A 15 -8.03 0.42 2.14
CA PHE A 15 -8.23 -0.73 1.27
C PHE A 15 -8.27 -2.02 2.08
N ALA A 16 -7.25 -2.26 2.92
CA ALA A 16 -7.14 -3.48 3.71
C ALA A 16 -6.25 -3.29 4.94
N GLU A 17 -6.51 -4.07 5.98
CA GLU A 17 -5.58 -4.28 7.10
C GLU A 17 -5.14 -5.74 7.10
N LYS A 18 -3.85 -6.01 7.29
CA LYS A 18 -3.33 -7.37 7.20
C LYS A 18 -2.13 -7.58 8.11
N ASN A 19 -2.12 -8.73 8.79
CA ASN A 19 -0.89 -9.30 9.33
C ASN A 19 -0.15 -10.04 8.21
N LEU A 20 1.06 -9.57 7.87
CA LEU A 20 1.86 -10.21 6.82
C LEU A 20 2.21 -11.63 7.23
N THR A 21 1.93 -12.59 6.35
CA THR A 21 2.30 -13.99 6.56
C THR A 21 3.67 -14.29 5.95
N GLU A 22 4.23 -15.47 6.24
CA GLU A 22 5.44 -15.94 5.55
C GLU A 22 5.23 -16.00 4.03
N SER A 23 4.04 -16.40 3.58
CA SER A 23 3.72 -16.47 2.15
C SER A 23 3.67 -15.10 1.47
N ASP A 24 3.40 -14.03 2.20
CA ASP A 24 3.44 -12.66 1.68
C ASP A 24 4.87 -12.11 1.60
N THR A 25 5.82 -12.69 2.34
CA THR A 25 7.19 -12.15 2.46
C THR A 25 8.25 -13.03 1.78
N ILE A 26 7.88 -14.22 1.33
CA ILE A 26 8.76 -15.12 0.61
C ILE A 26 9.05 -14.59 -0.81
N GLN A 27 10.33 -14.37 -1.10
CA GLN A 27 10.80 -13.71 -2.33
C GLN A 27 10.47 -14.50 -3.60
N GLN A 28 10.28 -15.81 -3.50
CA GLN A 28 9.93 -16.67 -4.63
C GLN A 28 8.49 -16.39 -5.13
N GLN A 29 7.58 -15.96 -4.25
CA GLN A 29 6.18 -15.71 -4.61
C GLN A 29 5.93 -14.29 -5.11
N ASN A 30 6.73 -13.30 -4.67
CA ASN A 30 6.65 -11.90 -5.11
C ASN A 30 5.21 -11.33 -5.14
N ARG A 31 4.43 -11.63 -4.09
CA ARG A 31 3.02 -11.25 -4.00
C ARG A 31 2.60 -10.96 -2.57
N LEU A 32 1.58 -10.12 -2.46
CA LEU A 32 0.75 -9.93 -1.29
C LEU A 32 -0.66 -10.43 -1.59
N LEU A 33 -1.21 -11.32 -0.76
CA LEU A 33 -2.55 -11.88 -0.95
C LEU A 33 -3.57 -11.16 -0.05
N PHE A 34 -4.71 -10.77 -0.60
CA PHE A 34 -5.83 -10.18 0.15
C PHE A 34 -6.96 -11.18 0.32
N HIS A 35 -7.73 -11.01 1.40
CA HIS A 35 -8.97 -11.75 1.57
C HIS A 35 -10.02 -11.25 0.58
N GLU A 36 -10.92 -12.14 0.15
CA GLU A 36 -11.96 -11.81 -0.82
C GLU A 36 -12.91 -10.71 -0.33
N ASP A 37 -13.12 -10.62 0.98
CA ASP A 37 -13.97 -9.59 1.59
C ASP A 37 -13.36 -8.19 1.46
N ASP A 38 -12.05 -8.03 1.67
CA ASP A 38 -11.35 -6.75 1.48
C ASP A 38 -11.49 -6.25 0.03
N VAL A 39 -11.46 -7.19 -0.91
CA VAL A 39 -11.57 -6.92 -2.34
C VAL A 39 -12.97 -6.46 -2.68
N THR A 40 -13.96 -7.24 -2.25
CA THR A 40 -15.36 -7.00 -2.60
C THR A 40 -15.87 -5.69 -2.00
N ASN A 41 -15.48 -5.40 -0.76
CA ASN A 41 -16.00 -4.26 -0.03
C ASN A 41 -15.20 -2.97 -0.26
N SER A 42 -13.89 -3.06 -0.58
CA SER A 42 -13.03 -1.88 -0.65
C SER A 42 -12.56 -1.56 -2.07
N ILE A 43 -12.06 -2.54 -2.84
CA ILE A 43 -11.45 -2.24 -4.16
C ILE A 43 -12.49 -2.16 -5.28
N ILE A 44 -13.44 -3.11 -5.33
CA ILE A 44 -14.41 -3.19 -6.44
C ILE A 44 -15.18 -1.87 -6.61
N PRO A 45 -15.67 -1.22 -5.54
CA PRO A 45 -16.39 0.06 -5.68
C PRO A 45 -15.54 1.21 -6.21
N LEU A 46 -14.22 1.08 -6.18
CA LEU A 46 -13.30 2.12 -6.66
C LEU A 46 -13.01 1.98 -8.14
N LEU A 47 -13.15 0.80 -8.73
CA LEU A 47 -12.76 0.49 -10.10
C LEU A 47 -13.89 0.81 -11.09
N ASP A 48 -13.52 1.33 -12.26
CA ASP A 48 -14.44 1.37 -13.39
C ASP A 48 -14.59 -0.04 -14.03
N GLU A 49 -15.47 -0.14 -15.03
CA GLU A 49 -15.75 -1.41 -15.71
C GLU A 49 -14.50 -2.00 -16.38
N VAL A 50 -13.71 -1.16 -17.03
CA VAL A 50 -12.49 -1.55 -17.77
C VAL A 50 -11.41 -2.02 -16.79
N GLU A 51 -11.20 -1.30 -15.70
CA GLU A 51 -10.25 -1.66 -14.66
C GLU A 51 -10.64 -2.95 -13.95
N SER A 52 -11.93 -3.12 -13.67
CA SER A 52 -12.47 -4.31 -13.03
C SER A 52 -12.34 -5.54 -13.94
N GLU A 53 -12.55 -5.39 -15.26
CA GLU A 53 -12.25 -6.42 -16.25
C GLU A 53 -10.75 -6.77 -16.29
N ARG A 54 -9.87 -5.76 -16.35
CA ARG A 54 -8.40 -5.96 -16.36
C ARG A 54 -7.89 -6.64 -15.10
N ALA A 55 -8.46 -6.32 -13.94
CA ALA A 55 -8.17 -6.97 -12.67
C ALA A 55 -8.77 -8.39 -12.55
N ASN A 56 -9.55 -8.82 -13.54
CA ASN A 56 -10.29 -10.08 -13.57
C ASN A 56 -11.29 -10.22 -12.41
N LEU A 57 -12.02 -9.14 -12.11
CA LEU A 57 -12.97 -9.07 -10.99
C LEU A 57 -14.41 -9.32 -11.41
N GLN A 58 -14.78 -9.07 -12.67
CA GLN A 58 -16.17 -9.18 -13.15
C GLN A 58 -16.58 -10.57 -13.63
N PHE A 59 -15.64 -11.37 -14.13
CA PHE A 59 -15.96 -12.64 -14.77
C PHE A 59 -15.37 -13.80 -13.95
N HIS A 60 -16.14 -14.88 -13.77
CA HIS A 60 -15.61 -16.19 -13.38
C HIS A 60 -14.80 -16.83 -14.53
N ASN A 61 -14.12 -16.01 -15.33
CA ASN A 61 -13.25 -16.48 -16.38
C ASN A 61 -12.04 -17.14 -15.74
N HIS A 62 -11.84 -18.42 -16.07
CA HIS A 62 -10.73 -19.21 -15.57
C HIS A 62 -9.35 -18.79 -16.11
N GLY A 63 -9.29 -17.74 -16.94
CA GLY A 63 -8.06 -17.14 -17.46
C GLY A 63 -7.37 -16.25 -16.42
N MET A 64 -6.02 -16.20 -16.48
CA MET A 64 -5.30 -15.13 -15.78
C MET A 64 -5.47 -13.85 -16.59
N GLY A 65 -6.28 -12.90 -16.10
CA GLY A 65 -6.31 -11.55 -16.66
C GLY A 65 -4.93 -10.90 -16.65
N GLU A 66 -4.75 -9.89 -17.51
CA GLU A 66 -3.49 -9.14 -17.62
C GLU A 66 -3.07 -8.50 -16.29
N GLY A 67 -4.04 -8.19 -15.44
CA GLY A 67 -3.88 -7.49 -14.19
C GLY A 67 -3.96 -5.98 -14.39
N LEU A 68 -4.54 -5.30 -13.40
CA LEU A 68 -4.61 -3.85 -13.36
C LEU A 68 -3.26 -3.29 -12.91
N PRO A 69 -2.56 -2.50 -13.74
CA PRO A 69 -1.35 -1.80 -13.31
C PRO A 69 -1.68 -0.81 -12.19
N VAL A 70 -0.94 -0.89 -11.08
CA VAL A 70 -1.08 0.02 -9.95
C VAL A 70 0.29 0.46 -9.47
N GLU A 71 0.36 1.65 -8.89
CA GLU A 71 1.56 2.15 -8.22
C GLU A 71 1.41 1.95 -6.71
N LEU A 72 2.33 1.20 -6.10
CA LEU A 72 2.40 1.08 -4.64
C LEU A 72 3.44 2.06 -4.10
N TYR A 73 2.99 2.91 -3.18
CA TYR A 73 3.82 3.85 -2.45
C TYR A 73 4.10 3.32 -1.05
N THR A 74 5.33 3.46 -0.58
CA THR A 74 5.66 3.32 0.84
C THR A 74 5.49 4.66 1.55
N ILE A 75 5.36 4.65 2.87
CA ILE A 75 5.23 5.88 3.68
C ILE A 75 6.39 6.87 3.54
N ASN A 76 7.56 6.43 3.08
CA ASN A 76 8.73 7.27 2.80
C ASN A 76 8.80 7.73 1.32
N GLY A 77 7.71 7.58 0.56
CA GLY A 77 7.56 8.12 -0.79
C GLY A 77 8.17 7.29 -1.92
N TRP A 78 8.67 6.07 -1.65
CA TRP A 78 9.15 5.20 -2.72
C TRP A 78 7.97 4.61 -3.49
N ARG A 79 8.10 4.56 -4.81
CA ARG A 79 7.07 4.10 -5.73
C ARG A 79 7.50 2.80 -6.40
N PHE A 80 6.59 1.83 -6.46
CA PHE A 80 6.83 0.52 -7.07
C PHE A 80 5.68 0.16 -8.02
N PRO A 81 5.95 -0.08 -9.32
CA PRO A 81 4.94 -0.55 -10.25
C PRO A 81 4.60 -2.02 -9.96
N LEU A 82 3.32 -2.32 -9.74
CA LEU A 82 2.83 -3.66 -9.45
C LEU A 82 1.55 -3.93 -10.26
N LEU A 83 1.08 -5.18 -10.21
CA LEU A 83 -0.16 -5.61 -10.81
C LEU A 83 -1.13 -6.07 -9.73
N LEU A 84 -2.36 -5.57 -9.81
CA LEU A 84 -3.48 -6.00 -9.00
C LEU A 84 -4.36 -6.96 -9.82
N ARG A 85 -4.54 -8.19 -9.38
CA ARG A 85 -5.33 -9.19 -10.13
C ARG A 85 -5.97 -10.26 -9.25
N ARG A 86 -7.12 -10.77 -9.66
CA ARG A 86 -7.74 -11.94 -9.03
C ARG A 86 -7.01 -13.22 -9.43
N ARG A 87 -6.78 -14.11 -8.47
CA ARG A 87 -6.25 -15.45 -8.76
C ARG A 87 -7.37 -16.39 -9.20
N PRO A 88 -7.06 -17.42 -10.02
CA PRO A 88 -8.03 -18.47 -10.36
C PRO A 88 -8.58 -19.22 -9.15
N SER A 89 -7.77 -19.36 -8.09
CA SER A 89 -8.17 -20.01 -6.84
C SER A 89 -9.05 -19.14 -5.93
N GLY A 90 -9.42 -17.93 -6.36
CA GLY A 90 -10.02 -16.91 -5.50
C GLY A 90 -8.98 -16.01 -4.82
N GLY A 91 -9.46 -14.88 -4.30
CA GLY A 91 -8.65 -13.82 -3.69
C GLY A 91 -7.96 -12.90 -4.70
N LEU A 92 -7.63 -11.69 -4.26
CA LEU A 92 -6.87 -10.71 -5.04
C LEU A 92 -5.41 -10.75 -4.60
N VAL A 93 -4.51 -10.59 -5.56
CA VAL A 93 -3.09 -10.41 -5.29
C VAL A 93 -2.60 -9.10 -5.84
N LEU A 94 -1.71 -8.48 -5.07
CA LEU A 94 -0.80 -7.47 -5.57
C LEU A 94 0.54 -8.17 -5.83
N ASN A 95 0.99 -8.22 -7.07
CA ASN A 95 2.19 -8.97 -7.44
C ASN A 95 3.05 -8.23 -8.47
N GLY A 96 4.33 -8.54 -8.47
CA GLY A 96 5.29 -7.93 -9.40
C GLY A 96 6.72 -8.15 -8.94
N LYS A 97 7.68 -8.00 -9.85
CA LYS A 97 9.11 -8.20 -9.54
C LYS A 97 9.63 -7.26 -8.45
N ASP A 98 8.95 -6.13 -8.25
CA ASP A 98 9.30 -5.11 -7.25
C ASP A 98 8.69 -5.35 -5.88
N TRP A 99 7.82 -6.35 -5.68
CA TRP A 99 7.28 -6.64 -4.36
C TRP A 99 8.38 -6.93 -3.33
N LYS A 100 9.42 -7.68 -3.71
CA LYS A 100 10.59 -7.89 -2.85
C LYS A 100 11.29 -6.58 -2.45
N ASN A 101 11.29 -5.57 -3.33
CA ASN A 101 11.90 -4.27 -3.06
C ASN A 101 11.05 -3.48 -2.06
N VAL A 102 9.73 -3.59 -2.15
CA VAL A 102 8.79 -3.05 -1.14
C VAL A 102 9.09 -3.63 0.23
N LEU A 103 9.29 -4.96 0.33
CA LEU A 103 9.62 -5.61 1.60
C LEU A 103 10.95 -5.10 2.18
N VAL A 104 12.00 -5.00 1.36
CA VAL A 104 13.34 -4.56 1.78
C VAL A 104 13.34 -3.08 2.19
N ILE A 105 12.81 -2.20 1.34
CA ILE A 105 12.81 -0.74 1.57
C ILE A 105 11.85 -0.37 2.69
N GLY A 106 10.68 -1.01 2.73
CA GLY A 106 9.70 -0.85 3.81
C GLY A 106 10.07 -1.55 5.12
N LYS A 107 11.16 -2.33 5.13
CA LYS A 107 11.58 -3.18 6.26
C LYS A 107 10.45 -4.07 6.79
N LEU A 108 9.60 -4.54 5.88
CA LEU A 108 8.42 -5.36 6.19
C LEU A 108 8.82 -6.83 6.35
N ARG A 109 8.26 -7.49 7.36
CA ARG A 109 8.54 -8.88 7.71
C ARG A 109 7.25 -9.64 8.02
N ALA A 110 7.29 -10.97 7.95
CA ALA A 110 6.21 -11.79 8.45
C ALA A 110 5.93 -11.46 9.93
N GLY A 111 4.66 -11.35 10.29
CA GLY A 111 4.19 -10.90 11.60
C GLY A 111 3.99 -9.39 11.72
N ASP A 112 4.49 -8.58 10.78
CA ASP A 112 4.17 -7.15 10.76
C ASP A 112 2.69 -6.93 10.44
N HIS A 113 2.05 -6.00 11.16
CA HIS A 113 0.71 -5.53 10.84
C HIS A 113 0.81 -4.32 9.91
N VAL A 114 0.15 -4.38 8.76
CA VAL A 114 0.16 -3.31 7.75
C VAL A 114 -1.25 -2.84 7.41
N GLN A 115 -1.35 -1.56 7.09
CA GLN A 115 -2.51 -0.98 6.42
C GLN A 115 -2.15 -0.70 4.97
N LEU A 116 -3.09 -1.01 4.08
CA LEU A 116 -3.07 -0.53 2.72
C LEU A 116 -4.18 0.49 2.54
N TRP A 117 -3.82 1.61 1.93
CA TRP A 117 -4.74 2.67 1.53
C TRP A 117 -4.76 2.76 0.02
N SER A 118 -5.90 3.09 -0.55
CA SER A 118 -6.07 3.34 -1.99
C SER A 118 -6.39 4.80 -2.23
N PHE A 119 -5.98 5.32 -3.38
CA PHE A 119 -6.34 6.65 -3.85
C PHE A 119 -6.27 6.71 -5.38
N ARG A 120 -6.87 7.75 -5.96
CA ARG A 120 -6.83 8.03 -7.39
C ARG A 120 -5.84 9.14 -7.69
N LYS A 121 -4.90 8.92 -8.60
CA LYS A 121 -3.90 9.93 -8.98
C LYS A 121 -4.54 11.05 -9.81
N LEU A 122 -4.26 12.31 -9.50
CA LEU A 122 -4.95 13.44 -10.14
C LEU A 122 -4.66 13.59 -11.64
N GLN A 123 -3.47 13.16 -12.09
CA GLN A 123 -3.01 13.38 -13.47
C GLN A 123 -3.72 12.49 -14.50
N ASP A 124 -3.92 11.22 -14.17
CA ASP A 124 -4.34 10.16 -15.10
C ASP A 124 -5.47 9.28 -14.52
N ASP A 125 -5.98 9.63 -13.34
CA ASP A 125 -6.96 8.88 -12.56
C ASP A 125 -6.55 7.43 -12.22
N ALA A 126 -5.26 7.11 -12.31
CA ALA A 126 -4.77 5.78 -12.04
C ALA A 126 -4.97 5.39 -10.56
N LEU A 127 -5.39 4.16 -10.32
CA LEU A 127 -5.46 3.58 -8.98
C LEU A 127 -4.04 3.44 -8.41
N CYS A 128 -3.83 4.04 -7.25
CA CYS A 128 -2.58 3.95 -6.49
C CYS A 128 -2.86 3.38 -5.10
N LEU A 129 -1.85 2.74 -4.53
CA LEU A 129 -1.88 2.15 -3.20
C LEU A 129 -0.78 2.76 -2.32
N ILE A 130 -1.00 2.80 -1.01
CA ILE A 130 0.00 3.15 -0.02
C ILE A 130 0.07 2.01 0.99
N ILE A 131 1.27 1.52 1.29
CA ILE A 131 1.49 0.55 2.37
C ILE A 131 2.17 1.22 3.57
N ALA A 132 1.55 1.06 4.74
CA ALA A 132 2.05 1.58 6.00
C ALA A 132 2.14 0.46 7.03
N ARG A 133 3.29 0.34 7.70
CA ARG A 133 3.44 -0.56 8.85
C ARG A 133 2.85 0.11 10.10
N LEU A 134 1.91 -0.56 10.74
CA LEU A 134 1.44 -0.14 12.05
C LEU A 134 2.45 -0.59 13.11
N LYS A 135 3.01 0.36 13.85
CA LYS A 135 3.78 0.04 15.04
C LYS A 135 2.79 -0.40 16.11
N THR A 136 2.83 -1.67 16.51
CA THR A 136 2.22 -2.07 17.78
C THR A 136 2.96 -1.34 18.89
N GLN A 137 2.34 -0.35 19.51
CA GLN A 137 2.85 0.18 20.76
C GLN A 137 2.73 -0.93 21.79
N ARG A 138 3.86 -1.54 22.17
CA ARG A 138 3.90 -2.34 23.39
C ARG A 138 3.66 -1.36 24.53
N ALA A 139 2.45 -1.40 25.10
CA ALA A 139 2.22 -0.83 26.42
C ALA A 139 3.23 -1.51 27.35
N THR A 140 4.31 -0.80 27.65
CA THR A 140 5.27 -1.25 28.64
C THR A 140 4.63 -0.92 29.98
N PHE A 141 3.81 -1.84 30.49
CA PHE A 141 3.36 -1.77 31.87
C PHE A 141 4.61 -1.96 32.73
N ILE A 142 5.17 -0.86 33.23
CA ILE A 142 6.07 -0.91 34.38
C ILE A 142 5.15 -1.30 35.55
N ALA A 143 5.11 -2.59 35.86
CA ALA A 143 4.39 -3.10 37.01
C ALA A 143 5.17 -2.73 38.29
N GLU A 144 5.07 -1.47 38.72
CA GLU A 144 5.21 -1.16 40.13
C GLU A 144 3.86 -1.40 40.79
N GLY A 145 3.73 -2.58 41.41
CA GLY A 145 2.78 -2.88 42.48
C GLY A 145 1.32 -2.43 42.31
N THR A 146 0.47 -3.46 42.23
CA THR A 146 -0.94 -3.50 42.70
C THR A 146 -2.08 -3.30 41.68
N SER A 147 -2.83 -4.41 41.54
CA SER A 147 -4.24 -4.59 41.16
C SER A 147 -4.80 -4.08 39.82
N VAL A 148 -5.10 -5.06 38.97
CA VAL A 148 -6.30 -5.27 38.13
C VAL A 148 -7.06 -4.02 37.66
N SER A 149 -6.97 -3.73 36.36
CA SER A 149 -8.10 -3.26 35.54
C SER A 149 -7.76 -3.34 34.04
N ASP A 150 -8.81 -3.49 33.24
CA ASP A 150 -8.86 -3.96 31.86
C ASP A 150 -7.85 -3.38 30.87
N SER A 151 -7.23 -4.29 30.12
CA SER A 151 -6.31 -4.01 29.02
C SER A 151 -7.07 -3.68 27.73
N SER A 152 -7.21 -2.40 27.40
CA SER A 152 -7.50 -1.95 26.04
C SER A 152 -6.24 -1.34 25.41
N SER A 153 -5.69 -2.03 24.41
CA SER A 153 -4.52 -1.56 23.66
C SER A 153 -4.93 -0.40 22.74
N ILE A 154 -4.39 0.79 22.96
CA ILE A 154 -4.62 1.95 22.10
C ILE A 154 -3.64 1.88 20.91
N ASN A 155 -4.17 1.61 19.72
CA ASN A 155 -3.41 1.71 18.47
C ASN A 155 -3.21 3.19 18.12
N THR A 156 -2.06 3.78 18.48
CA THR A 156 -1.69 5.13 18.04
C THR A 156 -1.02 5.06 16.67
N ILE A 157 -1.71 5.57 15.64
CA ILE A 157 -1.15 5.68 14.29
C ILE A 157 -0.23 6.91 14.24
N GLU A 158 1.09 6.70 14.24
CA GLU A 158 2.04 7.73 13.82
C GLU A 158 1.96 7.90 12.30
N VAL A 159 0.95 8.63 11.81
CA VAL A 159 0.97 9.14 10.44
C VAL A 159 1.83 10.40 10.43
N ALA A 160 3.01 10.29 9.85
CA ALA A 160 3.77 11.46 9.42
C ALA A 160 3.02 12.09 8.24
N VAL A 161 2.62 13.35 8.38
CA VAL A 161 2.11 14.14 7.26
C VAL A 161 3.32 14.46 6.39
N MET A 162 3.57 13.62 5.37
CA MET A 162 4.67 13.84 4.44
C MET A 162 4.10 14.57 3.23
N THR A 163 4.43 15.85 3.10
CA THR A 163 4.21 16.56 1.83
C THR A 163 5.24 16.02 0.83
N LEU A 164 4.81 15.67 -0.39
CA LEU A 164 5.66 15.09 -1.45
C LEU A 164 6.94 15.91 -1.79
N GLN A 165 7.03 17.17 -1.34
CA GLN A 165 8.26 17.98 -1.45
C GLN A 165 9.41 17.49 -0.56
N GLU A 166 9.14 16.80 0.54
CA GLU A 166 10.18 16.28 1.44
C GLU A 166 10.70 14.90 1.00
N ALA A 167 9.86 14.10 0.32
CA ALA A 167 10.29 12.83 -0.28
C ALA A 167 11.33 13.03 -1.39
N TYR A 168 11.25 14.14 -2.14
CA TYR A 168 12.24 14.51 -3.16
C TYR A 168 13.56 15.04 -2.58
N ARG A 169 13.60 15.51 -1.32
CA ARG A 169 14.83 16.00 -0.68
C ARG A 169 15.68 14.88 -0.06
N GLY A 170 15.12 13.68 0.10
CA GLY A 170 15.77 12.54 0.75
C GLY A 170 16.65 11.68 -0.15
N THR A 171 16.56 11.79 -1.48
CA THR A 171 17.49 11.14 -2.39
C THR A 171 18.60 12.12 -2.73
N GLY A 172 19.68 12.08 -1.94
CA GLY A 172 20.97 12.60 -2.32
C GLY A 172 21.47 11.90 -3.58
N LEU A 173 21.00 12.36 -4.72
CA LEU A 173 21.58 12.16 -6.05
C LEU A 173 21.42 13.51 -6.77
N LEU A 174 22.48 14.29 -6.65
CA LEU A 174 22.67 15.61 -7.23
C LEU A 174 22.82 15.50 -8.76
N ALA A 175 22.25 16.50 -9.44
CA ALA A 175 22.63 17.05 -10.75
C ALA A 175 22.07 16.43 -12.05
N TYR A 176 21.83 17.36 -13.00
CA TYR A 176 21.31 17.26 -14.38
C TYR A 176 19.76 17.27 -14.46
N LEU A 177 19.04 18.25 -14.99
CA LEU A 177 19.32 19.38 -15.91
C LEU A 177 18.27 20.49 -15.68
N LEU A 178 18.72 21.71 -15.40
CA LEU A 178 17.98 22.95 -15.67
C LEU A 178 18.98 24.01 -16.15
N HIS A 179 19.17 24.03 -17.47
CA HIS A 179 19.74 25.08 -18.34
C HIS A 179 19.41 24.54 -19.74
N GLU A 180 18.66 25.16 -20.63
CA GLU A 180 18.27 26.54 -20.87
C GLU A 180 16.95 26.51 -21.65
N PHE A 181 16.05 27.47 -21.43
CA PHE A 181 15.29 28.09 -22.52
C PHE A 181 14.89 29.50 -22.07
N SER A 182 15.82 30.43 -22.30
CA SER A 182 15.50 31.82 -22.61
C SER A 182 16.08 32.10 -23.98
N PHE A 183 15.24 32.74 -24.80
CA PHE A 183 15.44 33.22 -26.17
C PHE A 183 15.19 32.24 -27.33
N GLY A 184 14.22 32.66 -28.15
CA GLY A 184 13.64 32.04 -29.32
C GLY A 184 12.21 32.53 -29.46
#